data_AF-A0A7W3PIY0-F1
#
_entry.id   AF-A0A7W3PIY0-F1
#
_cell.length_a   1.000
_cell.length_b   1.000
_cell.length_c   1.000
_cell.angle_alpha   90.00
_cell.angle_beta   90.00
_cell.angle_gamma   90.00
#
_symmetry.space_group_name_H-M   'P 1'
#
loop_
_entity.id
_entity.type
_entity.pdbx_description
1 polymer ?
#
loop_
_entity_poly.entity_id
_entity_poly.type
_entity_poly.pdbx_seq_one_letter_code
_entity_poly.pdbx_strand_id
1 'polypeptide(L)'
;MLWSDVVTVTLGAFVGAGAAFATNLLVRHLESRRAEAAALNELVTEIHFRRVLHRIDPTPSPDAAATDPDYAAARRSISGLRGVVRAARRRTTPRSPALPVLNEMTLACNTFLDASDDEPDSYRLHLMQLHARLNASVRRLRSDRRAIADLEPGEARLGPTVAGLRAPTALLAPSDADGHAARSRSLAAMTTPNDARRQADARREAAAAGADPDATLTVAGAGSDAAPEKAGTAEQTDDERRQAAAPDPADSDVASDEYPAVPTHDGLTDDDRAL
;
A
#
# COMPACT_ATOMS: atom_id res chain seq x y z
N MET A 1 37.84 51.08 18.61
CA MET A 1 36.70 51.11 17.66
C MET A 1 36.60 49.82 16.84
N LEU A 2 37.68 49.26 16.28
CA LEU A 2 37.62 47.99 15.52
C LEU A 2 37.04 46.77 16.26
N TRP A 3 37.25 46.67 17.58
CA TRP A 3 36.80 45.50 18.35
C TRP A 3 35.27 45.43 18.54
N SER A 4 34.60 46.58 18.69
CA SER A 4 33.14 46.62 18.83
C SER A 4 32.41 46.23 17.54
N ASP A 5 32.97 46.58 16.38
CA ASP A 5 32.39 46.22 15.07
C ASP A 5 32.52 44.71 14.80
N VAL A 6 33.66 44.12 15.18
CA VAL A 6 33.86 42.67 15.07
C VAL A 6 32.88 41.92 15.96
N VAL A 7 32.66 42.36 17.21
CA VAL A 7 31.72 41.73 18.13
C VAL A 7 30.28 41.84 17.64
N THR A 8 29.84 43.00 17.15
CA THR A 8 28.46 43.19 16.67
C THR A 8 28.17 42.39 15.40
N VAL A 9 29.11 42.36 14.44
CA VAL A 9 28.96 41.57 13.20
C VAL A 9 28.92 40.08 13.53
N THR A 10 29.80 39.62 14.42
CA THR A 10 29.83 38.20 14.83
C THR A 10 28.54 37.81 15.55
N LEU A 11 28.09 38.61 16.50
CA LEU A 11 26.83 38.38 17.22
C LEU A 11 25.62 38.39 16.27
N GLY A 12 25.58 39.32 15.31
CA GLY A 12 24.54 39.39 14.29
C GLY A 12 24.52 38.14 13.40
N ALA A 13 25.70 37.65 12.99
CA ALA A 13 25.81 36.43 12.20
C ALA A 13 25.31 35.19 12.97
N PHE A 14 25.66 35.05 14.26
CA PHE A 14 25.17 33.95 15.09
C PHE A 14 23.67 34.01 15.33
N VAL A 15 23.11 35.19 15.60
CA VAL A 15 21.66 35.36 15.76
C VAL A 15 20.93 35.05 14.45
N GLY A 16 21.45 35.52 13.31
CA GLY A 16 20.90 35.22 11.99
C GLY A 16 20.90 33.72 11.66
N ALA A 17 22.03 33.04 11.89
CA ALA A 17 22.15 31.60 11.69
C ALA A 17 21.24 30.80 12.63
N GLY A 18 21.14 31.22 13.90
CA GLY A 18 20.24 30.61 14.89
C GLY A 18 18.76 30.75 14.49
N ALA A 19 18.35 31.92 14.02
CA ALA A 19 17.00 32.16 13.52
C ALA A 19 16.67 31.29 12.29
N ALA A 20 17.59 31.20 11.33
CA ALA A 20 17.42 30.36 10.14
C ALA A 20 17.35 28.86 10.49
N PHE A 21 18.14 28.41 11.46
CA PHE A 21 18.06 27.03 11.95
C PHE A 21 16.73 26.75 12.64
N ALA A 22 16.26 27.67 13.50
CA ALA A 22 14.99 27.54 14.20
C ALA A 22 13.80 27.53 13.25
N THR A 23 13.78 28.37 12.20
CA THR A 23 12.72 28.35 11.19
C THR A 23 12.71 27.06 10.40
N ASN A 24 13.87 26.53 9.99
CA ASN A 24 13.96 25.25 9.29
C ASN A 24 13.45 24.08 10.16
N LEU A 25 13.81 24.07 11.45
CA LEU A 25 13.34 23.04 12.39
C LEU A 25 11.81 23.13 12.59
N LEU A 26 11.27 24.34 12.69
CA LEU A 26 9.83 24.57 12.80
C LEU A 26 9.08 24.11 11.54
N VAL A 27 9.59 24.43 10.35
CA VAL A 27 9.00 24.00 9.07
C VAL A 27 8.97 22.48 8.98
N ARG A 28 10.09 21.80 9.27
CA ARG A 28 10.16 20.33 9.31
C ARG A 28 9.18 19.73 10.31
N HIS A 29 8.99 20.36 11.47
CA HIS A 29 8.03 19.91 12.47
C HIS A 29 6.58 20.06 11.99
N LEU A 30 6.26 21.15 11.30
CA LEU A 30 4.93 21.36 10.73
C LEU A 30 4.65 20.42 9.55
N GLU A 31 5.64 20.21 8.67
CA GLU A 31 5.53 19.28 7.54
C GLU A 31 5.34 17.84 8.01
N SER A 32 6.11 17.39 9.01
CA SER A 32 5.94 16.05 9.58
C SER A 32 4.55 15.87 10.19
N ARG A 33 4.04 16.87 10.92
CA ARG A 33 2.66 16.83 11.45
C ARG A 33 1.60 16.78 10.35
N ARG A 34 1.78 17.52 9.26
CA ARG A 34 0.84 17.51 8.12
C ARG A 34 0.88 16.17 7.38
N ALA A 35 2.06 15.63 7.11
CA ALA A 35 2.24 14.34 6.47
C ALA A 35 1.60 13.22 7.30
N GLU A 36 1.77 13.28 8.62
CA GLU A 36 1.17 12.34 9.55
C GLU A 36 -0.36 12.45 9.58
N ALA A 37 -0.91 13.66 9.65
CA ALA A 37 -2.36 13.88 9.60
C ALA A 37 -2.97 13.38 8.27
N ALA A 38 -2.28 13.60 7.14
CA ALA A 38 -2.69 13.09 5.84
C ALA A 38 -2.71 11.56 5.80
N ALA A 39 -1.66 10.91 6.32
CA ALA A 39 -1.59 9.44 6.37
C ALA A 39 -2.69 8.83 7.25
N LEU A 40 -3.03 9.47 8.38
CA LEU A 40 -4.13 9.01 9.24
C LEU A 40 -5.50 9.26 8.61
N ASN A 41 -5.70 10.38 7.92
CA ASN A 41 -6.93 10.66 7.20
C ASN A 41 -7.14 9.67 6.04
N GLU A 42 -6.08 9.32 5.31
CA GLU A 42 -6.11 8.28 4.28
C GLU A 42 -6.53 6.93 4.88
N LEU A 43 -5.95 6.55 6.02
CA LEU A 43 -6.33 5.33 6.75
C LEU A 43 -7.81 5.32 7.16
N VAL A 44 -8.30 6.39 7.78
CA VAL A 44 -9.70 6.49 8.22
C VAL A 44 -10.64 6.45 7.02
N THR A 45 -10.27 7.10 5.93
CA THR A 45 -11.03 7.11 4.67
C THR A 45 -11.10 5.71 4.06
N GLU A 46 -9.97 5.00 4.01
CA GLU A 46 -9.91 3.61 3.52
C GLU A 46 -10.75 2.65 4.38
N ILE A 47 -10.75 2.84 5.71
CA ILE A 47 -11.61 2.08 6.63
C ILE A 47 -13.09 2.39 6.38
N HIS A 48 -13.43 3.66 6.18
CA HIS A 48 -14.79 4.11 5.89
C HIS A 48 -15.33 3.52 4.58
N PHE A 49 -14.51 3.45 3.53
CA PHE A 49 -14.91 2.92 2.21
C PHE A 49 -14.95 1.39 2.12
N ARG A 50 -14.53 0.67 3.16
CA ARG A 50 -14.38 -0.77 3.09
C ARG A 50 -15.73 -1.49 3.22
N ARG A 51 -16.26 -1.94 2.09
CA ARG A 51 -17.57 -2.62 1.99
C ARG A 51 -17.73 -3.84 2.90
N VAL A 52 -16.65 -4.59 3.15
CA VAL A 52 -16.66 -5.78 4.03
C VAL A 52 -17.05 -5.43 5.46
N LEU A 53 -16.82 -4.19 5.88
CA LEU A 53 -17.17 -3.69 7.20
C LEU A 53 -18.61 -3.15 7.26
N HIS A 54 -19.37 -3.21 6.16
CA HIS A 54 -20.74 -2.72 6.11
C HIS A 54 -21.71 -3.75 6.68
N ARG A 55 -22.46 -3.35 7.72
CA ARG A 55 -23.64 -4.02 8.28
C ARG A 55 -23.55 -5.55 8.28
N ILE A 56 -22.90 -6.07 9.32
CA ILE A 56 -22.62 -7.49 9.48
C ILE A 56 -23.78 -8.13 10.27
N ASP A 57 -24.49 -9.06 9.65
CA ASP A 57 -25.48 -9.88 10.34
C ASP A 57 -24.75 -11.06 11.01
N PRO A 58 -24.82 -11.20 12.35
CA PRO A 58 -24.15 -12.26 13.10
C PRO A 58 -24.90 -13.57 12.90
N THR A 59 -24.68 -14.19 11.75
CA THR A 59 -25.25 -15.48 11.38
C THR A 59 -24.10 -16.45 11.17
N PRO A 60 -24.13 -17.64 11.80
CA PRO A 60 -23.17 -18.69 11.45
C PRO A 60 -23.38 -19.08 9.98
N SER A 61 -22.29 -19.18 9.23
CA SER A 61 -22.30 -19.65 7.85
C SER A 61 -21.70 -21.06 7.84
N PRO A 62 -22.51 -22.13 7.72
CA PRO A 62 -21.97 -23.48 7.75
C PRO A 62 -21.09 -23.74 6.53
N ASP A 63 -19.95 -24.42 6.75
CA ASP A 63 -18.93 -24.69 5.73
C ASP A 63 -18.43 -23.42 5.02
N ALA A 64 -18.21 -22.35 5.78
CA ALA A 64 -17.87 -21.04 5.23
C ALA A 64 -16.61 -21.07 4.34
N ALA A 65 -15.59 -21.83 4.73
CA ALA A 65 -14.34 -21.92 4.00
C ALA A 65 -14.49 -22.55 2.60
N ALA A 66 -15.45 -23.47 2.43
CA ALA A 66 -15.67 -24.19 1.18
C ALA A 66 -16.75 -23.54 0.30
N THR A 67 -17.79 -22.99 0.93
CA THR A 67 -19.04 -22.66 0.24
C THR A 67 -19.31 -21.16 0.19
N ASP A 68 -18.78 -20.38 1.14
CA ASP A 68 -19.09 -18.96 1.24
C ASP A 68 -18.04 -18.09 0.51
N PRO A 69 -18.34 -17.50 -0.66
CA PRO A 69 -17.40 -16.63 -1.36
C PRO A 69 -17.07 -15.36 -0.55
N ASP A 70 -17.96 -14.94 0.36
CA ASP A 70 -17.76 -13.75 1.18
C ASP A 70 -16.70 -13.98 2.26
N TYR A 71 -16.47 -15.22 2.70
CA TYR A 71 -15.39 -15.55 3.63
C TYR A 71 -14.01 -15.21 3.05
N ALA A 72 -13.71 -15.71 1.86
CA ALA A 72 -12.44 -15.45 1.18
C ALA A 72 -12.28 -13.97 0.82
N ALA A 73 -13.37 -13.31 0.40
CA ALA A 73 -13.38 -11.88 0.13
C ALA A 73 -13.12 -11.05 1.40
N ALA A 74 -13.72 -11.43 2.53
CA ALA A 74 -13.52 -10.77 3.81
C ALA A 74 -12.08 -10.90 4.29
N ARG A 75 -11.50 -12.10 4.30
CA ARG A 75 -10.09 -12.32 4.69
C ARG A 75 -9.12 -11.54 3.81
N ARG A 76 -9.30 -11.57 2.49
CA ARG A 76 -8.47 -10.79 1.55
C ARG A 76 -8.58 -9.30 1.83
N SER A 77 -9.80 -8.81 2.08
CA SER A 77 -10.03 -7.41 2.42
C SER A 77 -9.35 -7.03 3.74
N ILE A 78 -9.50 -7.81 4.82
CA ILE A 78 -8.87 -7.50 6.12
C ILE A 78 -7.33 -7.61 6.05
N SER A 79 -6.79 -8.57 5.30
CA SER A 79 -5.35 -8.63 5.04
C SER A 79 -4.83 -7.36 4.34
N GLY A 80 -5.58 -6.85 3.36
CA GLY A 80 -5.30 -5.56 2.74
C GLY A 80 -5.37 -4.40 3.74
N LEU A 81 -6.37 -4.38 4.63
CA LEU A 81 -6.54 -3.34 5.64
C LEU A 81 -5.35 -3.30 6.60
N ARG A 82 -4.88 -4.46 7.06
CA ARG A 82 -3.67 -4.59 7.85
C ARG A 82 -2.46 -3.97 7.14
N GLY A 83 -2.35 -4.16 5.82
CA GLY A 83 -1.33 -3.51 5.00
C GLY A 83 -1.38 -1.98 5.07
N VAL A 84 -2.58 -1.41 4.96
CA VAL A 84 -2.81 0.04 5.05
C VAL A 84 -2.50 0.57 6.44
N VAL A 85 -2.93 -0.12 7.51
CA VAL A 85 -2.59 0.25 8.90
C VAL A 85 -1.08 0.26 9.12
N ARG A 86 -0.36 -0.76 8.63
CA ARG A 86 1.11 -0.80 8.70
C ARG A 86 1.77 0.32 7.89
N ALA A 87 1.23 0.67 6.73
CA ALA A 87 1.72 1.80 5.94
C ALA A 87 1.53 3.14 6.66
N ALA A 88 0.35 3.38 7.23
CA ALA A 88 0.08 4.56 8.06
C ALA A 88 1.04 4.63 9.25
N ARG A 89 1.29 3.50 9.93
CA ARG A 89 2.26 3.40 11.03
C ARG A 89 3.67 3.79 10.60
N ARG A 90 4.15 3.33 9.44
CA ARG A 90 5.48 3.69 8.92
C ARG A 90 5.62 5.17 8.57
N ARG A 91 4.53 5.83 8.20
CA ARG A 91 4.49 7.27 7.91
C ARG A 91 4.27 8.12 9.16
N THR A 92 4.01 7.49 10.30
CA THR A 92 3.76 8.16 11.58
C THR A 92 5.10 8.45 12.29
N THR A 93 5.22 9.60 12.94
CA THR A 93 6.46 9.96 13.65
C THR A 93 6.71 9.05 14.87
N PRO A 94 7.97 8.74 15.24
CA PRO A 94 8.29 7.76 16.30
C PRO A 94 7.73 8.05 17.70
N ARG A 95 7.38 9.30 17.99
CA ARG A 95 6.81 9.74 19.29
C ARG A 95 5.34 10.12 19.18
N SER A 96 4.68 9.71 18.10
CA SER A 96 3.28 10.03 17.90
C SER A 96 2.39 9.27 18.88
N PRO A 97 1.40 9.95 19.50
CA PRO A 97 0.38 9.28 20.32
C PRO A 97 -0.53 8.35 19.50
N ALA A 98 -0.49 8.41 18.16
CA ALA A 98 -1.26 7.51 17.31
C ALA A 98 -0.65 6.09 17.22
N LEU A 99 0.64 5.91 17.53
CA LEU A 99 1.32 4.63 17.38
C LEU A 99 0.70 3.50 18.21
N PRO A 100 0.38 3.68 19.51
CA PRO A 100 -0.34 2.66 20.28
C PRO A 100 -1.64 2.24 19.63
N VAL A 101 -2.45 3.19 19.15
CA VAL A 101 -3.74 2.91 18.51
C VAL A 101 -3.55 2.14 17.18
N LEU A 102 -2.56 2.51 16.37
CA LEU A 102 -2.24 1.78 15.13
C LEU A 102 -1.73 0.35 15.40
N ASN A 103 -1.03 0.14 16.52
CA ASN A 103 -0.62 -1.19 16.96
C ASN A 103 -1.84 -2.02 17.41
N GLU A 104 -2.77 -1.44 18.17
CA GLU A 104 -4.05 -2.09 18.53
C GLU A 104 -4.85 -2.48 17.28
N MET A 105 -4.94 -1.61 16.26
CA MET A 105 -5.62 -1.92 15.00
C MET A 105 -4.94 -3.06 14.24
N THR A 106 -3.60 -3.08 14.22
CA THR A 106 -2.83 -4.17 13.60
C THR A 106 -3.09 -5.50 14.31
N LEU A 107 -3.10 -5.48 15.65
CA LEU A 107 -3.39 -6.64 16.47
C LEU A 107 -4.83 -7.13 16.22
N ALA A 108 -5.82 -6.24 16.21
CA ALA A 108 -7.20 -6.60 15.93
C ALA A 108 -7.36 -7.28 14.56
N CYS A 109 -6.68 -6.78 13.52
CA CYS A 109 -6.69 -7.41 12.20
C CYS A 109 -6.06 -8.81 12.22
N ASN A 110 -4.93 -8.99 12.93
CA ASN A 110 -4.31 -10.31 13.06
C ASN A 110 -5.24 -11.27 13.81
N THR A 111 -5.78 -10.86 14.96
CA THR A 111 -6.72 -11.67 15.74
C THR A 111 -7.92 -12.12 14.92
N PHE A 112 -8.47 -11.26 14.05
CA PHE A 112 -9.53 -11.68 13.13
C PHE A 112 -9.03 -12.73 12.13
N LEU A 113 -7.88 -12.49 11.49
CA LEU A 113 -7.36 -13.40 10.46
C LEU A 113 -7.07 -14.78 11.04
N ASP A 114 -6.50 -14.84 12.24
CA ASP A 114 -6.17 -16.07 12.95
C ASP A 114 -7.46 -16.77 13.41
N ALA A 115 -8.37 -16.07 14.12
CA ALA A 115 -9.63 -16.66 14.59
C ALA A 115 -10.53 -17.13 13.45
N SER A 116 -10.57 -16.41 12.33
CA SER A 116 -11.32 -16.83 11.14
C SER A 116 -10.69 -18.00 10.38
N ASP A 117 -9.40 -18.29 10.60
CA ASP A 117 -8.72 -19.46 10.05
C ASP A 117 -9.02 -20.69 10.92
N ASP A 118 -8.99 -20.50 12.25
CA ASP A 118 -9.29 -21.54 13.23
C ASP A 118 -10.78 -21.94 13.24
N GLU A 119 -11.68 -20.96 13.15
CA GLU A 119 -13.13 -21.16 13.16
C GLU A 119 -13.80 -20.40 11.99
N PRO A 120 -13.78 -20.98 10.77
CA PRO A 120 -14.29 -20.31 9.58
C PRO A 120 -15.80 -20.05 9.65
N ASP A 121 -16.58 -20.92 10.29
CA ASP A 121 -18.04 -20.81 10.34
C ASP A 121 -18.53 -19.62 11.20
N SER A 122 -17.69 -19.15 12.13
CA SER A 122 -17.95 -18.01 13.01
C SER A 122 -17.34 -16.69 12.49
N TYR A 123 -16.78 -16.67 11.27
CA TYR A 123 -16.06 -15.51 10.74
C TYR A 123 -16.87 -14.20 10.77
N ARG A 124 -18.19 -14.26 10.56
CA ARG A 124 -19.08 -13.07 10.61
C ARG A 124 -19.13 -12.46 12.01
N LEU A 125 -19.12 -13.29 13.06
CA LEU A 125 -19.05 -12.82 14.44
C LEU A 125 -17.69 -12.17 14.73
N HIS A 126 -16.60 -12.79 14.29
CA HIS A 126 -15.27 -12.19 14.40
C HIS A 126 -15.15 -10.88 13.62
N LEU A 127 -15.80 -10.78 12.46
CA LEU A 127 -15.82 -9.57 11.65
C LEU A 127 -16.57 -8.44 12.36
N MET A 128 -17.68 -8.74 13.03
CA MET A 128 -18.41 -7.77 13.84
C MET A 128 -17.57 -7.26 15.02
N GLN A 129 -16.85 -8.16 15.70
CA GLN A 129 -15.91 -7.78 16.77
C GLN A 129 -14.78 -6.89 16.25
N LEU A 130 -14.23 -7.22 15.07
CA LEU A 130 -13.22 -6.40 14.40
C LEU A 130 -13.77 -5.01 14.07
N HIS A 131 -14.98 -4.92 13.52
CA HIS A 131 -15.64 -3.65 13.22
C HIS A 131 -15.76 -2.75 14.46
N ALA A 132 -16.27 -3.31 15.57
CA ALA A 132 -16.41 -2.57 16.82
C ALA A 132 -15.05 -2.07 17.36
N ARG A 133 -14.02 -2.92 17.30
CA ARG A 133 -12.64 -2.55 17.72
C ARG A 133 -12.06 -1.45 16.83
N LEU A 134 -12.20 -1.56 15.51
CA LEU A 134 -11.72 -0.54 14.57
C LEU A 134 -12.45 0.79 14.77
N ASN A 135 -13.77 0.77 14.99
CA ASN A 135 -14.55 1.99 15.28
C ASN A 135 -14.06 2.66 16.57
N ALA A 136 -13.83 1.89 17.63
CA ALA A 136 -13.25 2.41 18.88
C ALA A 136 -11.85 3.02 18.67
N SER A 137 -10.97 2.36 17.89
CA SER A 137 -9.65 2.89 17.55
C SER A 137 -9.73 4.18 16.72
N VAL A 138 -10.63 4.26 15.73
CA VAL A 138 -10.84 5.49 14.94
C VAL A 138 -11.32 6.64 15.84
N ARG A 139 -12.24 6.38 16.77
CA ARG A 139 -12.69 7.38 17.75
C ARG A 139 -11.56 7.87 18.66
N ARG A 140 -10.67 6.97 19.10
CA ARG A 140 -9.46 7.33 19.88
C ARG A 140 -8.48 8.19 19.07
N LEU A 141 -8.22 7.83 17.81
CA LEU A 141 -7.38 8.67 16.93
C LEU A 141 -7.95 10.09 16.80
N ARG A 142 -9.27 10.21 16.69
CA ARG A 142 -9.96 11.51 16.61
C ARG A 142 -9.93 12.29 17.92
N SER A 143 -10.15 11.65 19.08
CA SER A 143 -10.12 12.37 20.38
C SER A 143 -8.79 13.07 20.60
N ASP A 144 -7.71 12.45 20.12
CA ASP A 144 -6.36 12.99 20.25
C ASP A 144 -6.06 14.06 19.18
N ARG A 145 -6.87 14.12 18.10
CA ARG A 145 -6.64 14.99 16.94
C ARG A 145 -7.93 15.46 16.28
N ARG A 146 -8.28 16.73 16.54
CA ARG A 146 -9.43 17.41 15.90
C ARG A 146 -9.38 17.49 14.36
N ALA A 147 -8.22 17.28 13.74
CA ALA A 147 -8.04 17.35 12.29
C ALA A 147 -8.38 16.04 11.55
N ILE A 148 -8.83 15.01 12.25
CA ILE A 148 -9.21 13.72 11.67
C ILE A 148 -10.71 13.70 11.38
N ALA A 149 -11.07 13.25 10.17
CA ALA A 149 -12.45 13.14 9.73
C ALA A 149 -13.26 12.15 10.60
N ASP A 150 -14.51 12.50 10.88
CA ASP A 150 -15.44 11.66 11.63
C ASP A 150 -16.22 10.78 10.67
N LEU A 151 -15.65 9.62 10.35
CA LEU A 151 -16.22 8.68 9.39
C LEU A 151 -16.37 7.31 10.04
N GLU A 152 -17.58 6.75 10.04
CA GLU A 152 -17.82 5.43 10.62
C GLU A 152 -17.31 4.33 9.67
N PRO A 153 -16.60 3.30 10.17
CA PRO A 153 -16.08 2.22 9.35
C PRO A 153 -17.18 1.54 8.52
N GLY A 154 -16.97 1.40 7.21
CA GLY A 154 -17.91 0.74 6.30
C GLY A 154 -19.20 1.50 5.99
N GLU A 155 -19.38 2.75 6.45
CA GLU A 155 -20.60 3.52 6.20
C GLU A 155 -20.65 4.16 4.80
N ALA A 156 -19.52 4.20 4.07
CA ALA A 156 -19.48 4.85 2.76
C ALA A 156 -20.40 4.16 1.76
N ARG A 157 -21.59 4.73 1.55
CA ARG A 157 -22.46 4.36 0.46
C ARG A 157 -21.87 4.93 -0.82
N LEU A 158 -21.08 4.12 -1.51
CA LEU A 158 -21.03 4.24 -2.98
C LEU A 158 -22.43 3.86 -3.46
N GLY A 159 -23.35 4.83 -3.48
CA GLY A 159 -24.59 4.67 -4.22
C GLY A 159 -24.27 4.19 -5.63
N PRO A 160 -25.16 3.46 -6.31
CA PRO A 160 -24.89 2.99 -7.66
C PRO A 160 -24.57 4.20 -8.55
N THR A 161 -23.29 4.46 -8.82
CA THR A 161 -22.84 5.52 -9.74
C THR A 161 -23.35 5.25 -11.16
N VAL A 162 -23.95 4.08 -11.39
CA VAL A 162 -24.55 3.62 -12.65
C VAL A 162 -26.08 3.80 -12.69
N ALA A 163 -26.74 4.19 -11.59
CA ALA A 163 -28.18 4.50 -11.58
C ALA A 163 -28.41 5.86 -12.27
N GLY A 164 -28.34 5.85 -13.61
CA GLY A 164 -28.51 7.04 -14.45
C GLY A 164 -27.49 7.14 -15.59
N LEU A 165 -26.36 6.43 -15.49
CA LEU A 165 -25.45 6.27 -16.63
C LEU A 165 -25.98 5.16 -17.53
N ARG A 166 -26.80 5.56 -18.51
CA ARG A 166 -27.13 4.73 -19.66
C ARG A 166 -25.81 4.35 -20.33
N ALA A 167 -25.48 3.05 -20.35
CA ALA A 167 -24.38 2.56 -21.17
C ALA A 167 -24.53 3.14 -22.59
N PRO A 168 -23.44 3.58 -23.25
CA PRO A 168 -23.50 4.07 -24.62
C PRO A 168 -23.73 2.92 -25.61
N THR A 169 -24.74 2.08 -25.37
CA THR A 169 -25.31 1.15 -26.36
C THR A 169 -26.33 1.85 -27.26
N ALA A 170 -26.63 3.13 -27.02
CA ALA A 170 -27.52 3.92 -27.89
C ALA A 170 -26.91 4.31 -29.26
N LEU A 171 -25.63 3.99 -29.52
CA LEU A 171 -25.04 4.08 -30.88
C LEU A 171 -25.15 2.77 -31.68
N LEU A 172 -25.76 1.72 -31.12
CA LEU A 172 -26.02 0.43 -31.77
C LEU A 172 -27.52 0.10 -31.73
N ALA A 173 -28.35 1.05 -32.13
CA ALA A 173 -29.68 0.71 -32.63
C ALA A 173 -29.55 0.32 -34.13
N PRO A 174 -30.25 -0.74 -34.58
CA PRO A 174 -30.09 -1.29 -35.93
C PRO A 174 -30.73 -0.33 -36.95
N SER A 175 -29.90 0.48 -37.62
CA SER A 175 -30.26 1.11 -38.89
C SER A 175 -29.85 0.15 -40.01
N ASP A 176 -30.87 -0.41 -40.65
CA ASP A 176 -30.89 -0.88 -42.04
C ASP A 176 -29.86 -1.94 -42.46
N ALA A 177 -30.37 -3.15 -42.62
CA ALA A 177 -29.67 -4.38 -42.99
C ALA A 177 -29.15 -4.44 -44.45
N ASP A 178 -29.07 -3.34 -45.20
CA ASP A 178 -28.72 -3.37 -46.63
C ASP A 178 -27.32 -2.81 -46.97
N GLY A 179 -26.55 -2.33 -46.00
CA GLY A 179 -25.27 -1.65 -46.26
C GLY A 179 -23.98 -2.48 -46.13
N HIS A 180 -24.01 -3.65 -45.47
CA HIS A 180 -22.79 -4.35 -45.03
C HIS A 180 -22.10 -5.21 -46.09
N ALA A 181 -22.74 -5.54 -47.22
CA ALA A 181 -22.12 -6.32 -48.30
C ALA A 181 -21.20 -5.48 -49.22
N ALA A 182 -21.31 -4.15 -49.18
CA ALA A 182 -20.52 -3.26 -50.04
C ALA A 182 -19.20 -2.80 -49.40
N ARG A 183 -19.13 -2.64 -48.06
CA ARG A 183 -17.92 -2.15 -47.37
C ARG A 183 -16.85 -3.22 -47.15
N SER A 184 -17.23 -4.49 -47.01
CA SER A 184 -16.28 -5.60 -46.85
C SER A 184 -15.44 -5.87 -48.10
N ARG A 185 -15.90 -5.45 -49.29
CA ARG A 185 -15.10 -5.50 -50.53
C ARG A 185 -14.13 -4.32 -50.69
N SER A 186 -14.36 -3.21 -49.98
CA SER A 186 -13.52 -2.01 -50.11
C SER A 186 -12.27 -2.03 -49.23
N LEU A 187 -12.25 -2.80 -48.14
CA LEU A 187 -11.08 -2.92 -47.26
C LEU A 187 -10.11 -4.03 -47.71
N ALA A 188 -10.61 -5.09 -48.36
CA ALA A 188 -9.77 -6.14 -48.94
C ALA A 188 -8.94 -5.68 -50.15
N ALA A 189 -9.30 -4.55 -50.77
CA ALA A 189 -8.60 -3.98 -51.92
C ALA A 189 -7.45 -3.00 -51.54
N MET A 190 -7.20 -2.77 -50.24
CA MET A 190 -6.17 -1.84 -49.74
C MET A 190 -4.93 -2.51 -49.14
N THR A 191 -4.79 -3.82 -49.26
CA THR A 191 -3.50 -4.50 -49.01
C THR A 191 -2.67 -4.42 -50.28
N THR A 192 -1.61 -3.60 -50.27
CA THR A 192 -0.70 -3.52 -51.41
C THR A 192 0.08 -4.84 -51.56
N PRO A 193 0.51 -5.22 -52.79
CA PRO A 193 1.27 -6.46 -53.03
C PRO A 193 2.58 -6.58 -52.23
N ASN A 194 3.03 -5.49 -51.61
CA ASN A 194 4.26 -5.43 -50.82
C ASN A 194 4.08 -5.98 -49.38
N ASP A 195 2.88 -5.85 -48.81
CA ASP A 195 2.60 -6.29 -47.44
C ASP A 195 2.45 -7.83 -47.35
N ALA A 196 1.91 -8.45 -48.40
CA ALA A 196 1.80 -9.90 -48.51
C ALA A 196 3.17 -10.59 -48.63
N ARG A 197 4.15 -9.95 -49.27
CA ARG A 197 5.53 -10.48 -49.37
C ARG A 197 6.26 -10.39 -48.04
N ARG A 198 6.16 -9.28 -47.32
CA ARG A 198 6.75 -9.14 -45.96
C ARG A 198 6.20 -10.17 -44.96
N GLN A 199 4.92 -10.51 -45.02
CA GLN A 199 4.35 -11.54 -44.16
C GLN A 199 4.79 -12.97 -44.52
N ALA A 200 5.06 -13.23 -45.80
CA ALA A 200 5.58 -14.53 -46.26
C ALA A 200 7.06 -14.71 -45.89
N ASP A 201 7.87 -13.66 -46.00
CA ASP A 201 9.29 -13.68 -45.64
C ASP A 201 9.47 -13.82 -44.12
N ALA A 202 8.69 -13.09 -43.31
CA ALA A 202 8.70 -13.21 -41.84
C ALA A 202 8.31 -14.62 -41.35
N ARG A 203 7.38 -15.30 -42.03
CA ARG A 203 7.01 -16.68 -41.71
C ARG A 203 8.09 -17.70 -42.09
N ARG A 204 8.84 -17.46 -43.17
CA ARG A 204 9.98 -18.30 -43.56
C ARG A 204 11.17 -18.13 -42.61
N GLU A 205 11.40 -16.91 -42.13
CA GLU A 205 12.47 -16.60 -41.18
C GLU A 205 12.19 -17.21 -39.79
N ALA A 206 10.94 -17.17 -39.33
CA ALA A 206 10.51 -17.82 -38.09
C ALA A 206 10.61 -19.36 -38.14
N ALA A 207 10.34 -19.97 -39.32
CA ALA A 207 10.48 -21.41 -39.51
C ALA A 207 11.95 -21.88 -39.59
N ALA A 208 12.86 -21.03 -40.06
CA ALA A 208 14.30 -21.33 -40.10
C ALA A 208 14.99 -21.16 -38.73
N ALA A 209 14.42 -20.33 -37.84
CA ALA A 209 14.97 -20.05 -36.51
C ALA A 209 14.56 -21.07 -35.41
N GLY A 210 13.78 -22.10 -35.75
CA GLY A 210 13.37 -23.14 -34.78
C GLY A 210 12.52 -22.60 -33.63
N ALA A 211 11.81 -21.48 -33.83
CA ALA A 211 10.99 -20.87 -32.80
C ALA A 211 9.69 -21.64 -32.60
N ASP A 212 9.52 -22.17 -31.38
CA ASP A 212 8.31 -22.84 -30.89
C ASP A 212 7.08 -21.90 -30.99
N PRO A 213 5.97 -22.30 -31.63
CA PRO A 213 4.83 -21.42 -31.87
C PRO A 213 4.01 -21.02 -30.62
N ASP A 214 4.42 -21.39 -29.40
CA ASP A 214 3.65 -21.14 -28.17
C ASP A 214 4.24 -20.06 -27.22
N ALA A 215 5.23 -19.29 -27.69
CA ALA A 215 5.75 -18.17 -26.92
C ALA A 215 4.81 -16.94 -27.01
N THR A 216 4.04 -16.73 -25.95
CA THR A 216 3.18 -15.55 -25.74
C THR A 216 3.93 -14.24 -25.96
N LEU A 217 3.33 -13.41 -26.81
CA LEU A 217 3.84 -12.16 -27.35
C LEU A 217 3.85 -11.04 -26.28
N THR A 218 4.98 -10.82 -25.61
CA THR A 218 5.21 -9.57 -24.85
C THR A 218 5.48 -8.43 -25.82
N VAL A 219 4.56 -7.49 -25.89
CA VAL A 219 4.66 -6.25 -26.64
C VAL A 219 5.83 -5.41 -26.09
N ALA A 220 6.92 -5.33 -26.86
CA ALA A 220 7.98 -4.37 -26.65
C ALA A 220 7.54 -3.00 -27.20
N GLY A 221 7.34 -2.04 -26.31
CA GLY A 221 7.17 -0.63 -26.68
C GLY A 221 8.51 0.00 -27.02
N ALA A 222 8.67 0.41 -28.28
CA ALA A 222 9.58 1.47 -28.71
C ALA A 222 9.21 2.77 -27.96
N GLY A 223 10.08 3.71 -27.58
CA GLY A 223 11.44 4.03 -27.99
C GLY A 223 11.53 5.55 -27.72
N SER A 224 12.30 5.96 -26.70
CA SER A 224 12.56 7.38 -26.45
C SER A 224 14.03 7.67 -26.68
N ASP A 225 14.28 8.62 -27.56
CA ASP A 225 15.59 9.08 -28.01
C ASP A 225 16.56 9.37 -26.86
N ALA A 226 17.71 8.68 -26.90
CA ALA A 226 18.85 8.93 -26.02
C ALA A 226 19.72 10.04 -26.60
N ALA A 227 19.85 11.14 -25.85
CA ALA A 227 20.87 12.17 -26.01
C ALA A 227 22.07 11.85 -25.07
N PRO A 228 23.28 12.34 -25.37
CA PRO A 228 24.53 11.67 -25.00
C PRO A 228 24.94 11.87 -23.54
N GLU A 229 25.43 10.76 -22.96
CA GLU A 229 26.00 10.64 -21.63
C GLU A 229 27.20 11.59 -21.43
N LYS A 230 27.14 12.41 -20.37
CA LYS A 230 28.29 13.13 -19.84
C LYS A 230 29.11 12.19 -18.94
N ALA A 231 30.41 12.21 -19.17
CA ALA A 231 31.45 11.51 -18.44
C ALA A 231 31.28 11.55 -16.91
N GLY A 232 31.36 10.37 -16.30
CA GLY A 232 31.41 10.19 -14.85
C GLY A 232 32.67 10.80 -14.25
N THR A 233 32.48 11.53 -13.16
CA THR A 233 33.53 12.10 -12.30
C THR A 233 34.20 10.99 -11.50
N ALA A 234 35.53 11.07 -11.35
CA ALA A 234 36.39 10.09 -10.67
C ALA A 234 36.12 9.84 -9.17
N GLU A 235 35.08 10.46 -8.60
CA GLU A 235 34.74 10.38 -7.18
C GLU A 235 33.88 9.14 -6.85
N GLN A 236 33.19 8.57 -7.85
CA GLN A 236 32.28 7.44 -7.67
C GLN A 236 33.02 6.10 -7.48
N THR A 237 34.28 6.00 -7.93
CA THR A 237 35.10 4.77 -7.81
C THR A 237 35.71 4.55 -6.42
N ASP A 238 35.79 5.57 -5.57
CA ASP A 238 36.38 5.44 -4.23
C ASP A 238 35.37 5.02 -3.15
N ASP A 239 34.07 5.30 -3.35
CA ASP A 239 33.00 4.82 -2.45
C ASP A 239 32.70 3.32 -2.66
N GLU A 240 32.81 2.82 -3.90
CA GLU A 240 32.67 1.38 -4.19
C GLU A 240 33.81 0.55 -3.57
N ARG A 241 35.05 1.07 -3.53
CA ARG A 241 36.15 0.39 -2.83
C ARG A 241 35.97 0.39 -1.31
N ARG A 242 35.30 1.39 -0.73
CA ARG A 242 35.04 1.47 0.71
C ARG A 242 33.97 0.47 1.17
N GLN A 243 33.01 0.14 0.30
CA GLN A 243 31.98 -0.87 0.59
C GLN A 243 32.49 -2.32 0.48
N ALA A 244 33.52 -2.59 -0.33
CA ALA A 244 34.10 -3.93 -0.45
C ALA A 244 35.01 -4.36 0.73
N ALA A 245 35.28 -3.45 1.69
CA ALA A 245 36.15 -3.70 2.84
C ALA A 245 35.39 -3.94 4.17
N ALA A 246 34.05 -4.04 4.12
CA ALA A 246 33.26 -4.35 5.30
C ALA A 246 33.36 -5.86 5.63
N PRO A 247 33.76 -6.25 6.85
CA PRO A 247 33.80 -7.66 7.25
C PRO A 247 32.39 -8.27 7.26
N ASP A 248 32.31 -9.52 6.80
CA ASP A 248 31.09 -10.32 6.67
C ASP A 248 30.40 -10.48 8.03
N PRO A 249 29.09 -10.20 8.17
CA PRO A 249 28.36 -10.36 9.44
C PRO A 249 28.22 -11.81 9.94
N ALA A 250 28.79 -12.80 9.24
CA ALA A 250 28.68 -14.21 9.57
C ALA A 250 29.60 -14.70 10.72
N ASP A 251 30.63 -13.94 11.13
CA ASP A 251 31.60 -14.38 12.16
C ASP A 251 31.39 -13.76 13.56
N SER A 252 30.19 -13.27 13.86
CA SER A 252 29.86 -12.91 15.25
C SER A 252 29.37 -14.13 16.02
N ASP A 253 30.31 -14.91 16.55
CA ASP A 253 30.08 -15.88 17.62
C ASP A 253 29.60 -15.14 18.88
N VAL A 254 28.30 -14.87 18.93
CA VAL A 254 27.64 -14.36 20.12
C VAL A 254 27.49 -15.53 21.10
N ALA A 255 28.41 -15.58 22.06
CA ALA A 255 28.34 -16.45 23.24
C ALA A 255 26.93 -16.37 23.86
N SER A 256 26.20 -17.48 23.79
CA SER A 256 24.78 -17.58 24.18
C SER A 256 24.58 -17.94 25.67
N ASP A 257 25.61 -17.77 26.50
CA ASP A 257 25.59 -18.20 27.90
C ASP A 257 25.48 -17.01 28.86
N GLU A 258 24.34 -16.32 28.89
CA GLU A 258 23.84 -15.69 30.13
C GLU A 258 22.43 -15.14 29.93
N TYR A 259 21.42 -15.98 30.13
CA TYR A 259 20.10 -15.49 30.50
C TYR A 259 20.00 -15.44 32.03
N PRO A 260 19.81 -14.27 32.66
CA PRO A 260 19.53 -14.22 34.08
C PRO A 260 18.20 -14.92 34.37
N ALA A 261 18.19 -15.73 35.42
CA ALA A 261 17.00 -16.46 35.87
C ALA A 261 15.84 -15.49 36.11
N VAL A 262 14.70 -15.77 35.48
CA VAL A 262 13.44 -15.05 35.67
C VAL A 262 13.00 -15.24 37.14
N PRO A 263 12.76 -14.16 37.91
CA PRO A 263 12.23 -14.30 39.25
C PRO A 263 10.83 -14.93 39.18
N THR A 264 10.66 -16.07 39.85
CA THR A 264 9.36 -16.68 40.10
C THR A 264 8.50 -15.69 40.88
N HIS A 265 7.45 -15.17 40.25
CA HIS A 265 6.41 -14.44 40.98
C HIS A 265 5.67 -15.42 41.89
N ASP A 266 5.98 -15.36 43.19
CA ASP A 266 5.14 -15.86 44.28
C ASP A 266 3.74 -15.23 44.14
N GLY A 267 2.71 -16.05 43.94
CA GLY A 267 1.34 -15.55 44.00
C GLY A 267 0.23 -16.38 43.38
N LEU A 268 0.51 -17.51 42.72
CA LEU A 268 -0.54 -18.47 42.35
C LEU A 268 -0.24 -19.83 42.96
N THR A 269 -0.93 -20.13 44.06
CA THR A 269 -1.07 -21.49 44.58
C THR A 269 -2.01 -22.29 43.67
N ASP A 270 -1.67 -23.56 43.42
CA ASP A 270 -2.43 -24.51 42.58
C ASP A 270 -3.87 -24.79 43.05
N ASP A 271 -4.31 -24.25 44.18
CA ASP A 271 -5.66 -24.45 44.74
C ASP A 271 -6.78 -23.66 44.03
N ASP A 272 -6.47 -22.69 43.16
CA ASP A 272 -7.48 -21.90 42.44
C ASP A 272 -7.97 -22.54 41.13
N ARG A 273 -7.48 -23.74 40.76
CA ARG A 273 -7.85 -24.42 39.50
C ARG A 273 -9.01 -25.41 39.59
N ALA A 274 -9.70 -25.49 40.73
CA ALA A 274 -10.80 -26.44 40.90
C ALA A 274 -12.05 -25.82 41.53
N LEU A 275 -12.72 -24.92 40.79
CA LEU A 275 -14.14 -24.58 40.96
C LEU A 275 -14.79 -24.32 39.59
#